data_AF-A0A2V2RMW3-F1
#
_entry.id   AF-A0A2V2RMW3-F1
#
_cell.length_a   1.000
_cell.length_b   1.000
_cell.length_c   1.000
_cell.angle_alpha   90.00
_cell.angle_beta   90.00
_cell.angle_gamma   90.00
#
_symmetry.space_group_name_H-M   'P 1'
#
loop_
_entity.id
_entity.type
_entity.pdbx_description
1 polymer ?
#
loop_
_entity_poly.entity_id
_entity_poly.type
_entity_poly.pdbx_seq_one_letter_code
_entity_poly.pdbx_strand_id
1 'polypeptide(L)' 'MNQIDINRILESMLSYRENISDLNFSVGRSPQVEVSGQLMPVPIKGMERLSPYQTEMIALSLMAQDREIMRKLTHTGSTD' A
#
# COMPACT_ATOMS: atom_id res chain seq x y z
N MET A 1 1.07 -1.24 20.15
CA MET A 1 1.01 -1.74 18.77
C MET A 1 1.77 -0.75 17.91
N ASN A 2 2.83 -1.17 17.21
CA ASN A 2 3.55 -0.25 16.33
C ASN A 2 2.61 0.22 15.23
N GLN A 3 2.29 1.50 15.25
CA GLN A 3 1.48 2.15 14.22
C GLN A 3 2.24 2.07 12.89
N ILE A 4 1.58 1.62 11.84
CA ILE A 4 2.13 1.70 10.49
C ILE A 4 2.19 3.19 10.14
N ASP A 5 3.39 3.70 9.88
CA ASP A 5 3.58 5.06 9.38
C ASP A 5 3.41 5.04 7.86
N ILE A 6 2.16 5.24 7.42
CA ILE A 6 1.81 5.19 6.00
C ILE A 6 2.55 6.27 5.20
N ASN A 7 2.77 7.46 5.76
CA ASN A 7 3.45 8.54 5.06
C ASN A 7 4.90 8.16 4.76
N ARG A 8 5.61 7.61 5.75
CA ARG A 8 6.99 7.14 5.55
C ARG A 8 7.09 6.02 4.51
N ILE A 9 6.10 5.14 4.46
CA ILE A 9 6.03 4.07 3.43
C ILE A 9 5.83 4.69 2.05
N LEU A 10 4.85 5.60 1.91
CA LEU A 10 4.57 6.28 0.64
C LEU A 10 5.78 7.09 0.16
N GLU A 11 6.45 7.84 1.04
CA GLU A 11 7.70 8.54 0.74
C GLU A 11 8.80 7.59 0.25
N SER A 12 8.97 6.45 0.92
CA SER A 12 9.96 5.44 0.51
C SER A 12 9.65 4.85 -0.87
N MET A 13 8.38 4.66 -1.19
CA MET A 13 7.97 4.14 -2.50
C MET A 13 8.11 5.20 -3.59
N LEU A 14 7.60 6.41 -3.36
CA LEU A 14 7.66 7.52 -4.32
C LEU A 14 9.09 7.99 -4.62
N SER A 15 10.01 7.84 -3.67
CA SER A 15 11.44 8.15 -3.87
C SER A 15 12.24 7.01 -4.50
N TYR A 16 11.65 5.83 -4.72
CA TYR A 16 12.39 4.66 -5.18
C TYR A 16 12.92 4.81 -6.62
N ARG A 17 12.12 5.41 -7.51
CA ARG A 17 12.44 5.64 -8.92
C ARG A 17 11.69 6.86 -9.45
N GLU A 18 12.16 7.41 -10.56
CA GLU A 18 11.40 8.37 -11.35
C GLU A 18 10.30 7.66 -12.16
N ASN A 19 9.27 8.41 -12.59
CA ASN A 19 8.18 7.94 -13.45
C ASN A 19 7.40 6.73 -12.90
N ILE A 20 7.17 6.73 -11.59
CA ILE A 20 6.26 5.77 -10.95
C ILE A 20 4.81 6.10 -11.36
N SER A 21 4.07 5.12 -11.86
CA SER A 21 2.64 5.26 -12.17
C SER A 21 1.75 4.82 -11.00
N ASP A 22 2.10 3.70 -10.36
CA ASP A 22 1.26 3.04 -9.38
C ASP A 22 2.04 2.55 -8.16
N LEU A 23 1.36 2.55 -7.01
CA LEU A 23 1.84 1.99 -5.76
C LEU A 23 1.00 0.76 -5.41
N ASN A 24 1.63 -0.40 -5.32
CA ASN A 24 0.96 -1.68 -5.15
C ASN A 24 1.32 -2.33 -3.81
N PHE A 25 0.28 -2.76 -3.08
CA PHE A 25 0.40 -3.47 -1.81
C PHE A 25 -0.35 -4.80 -1.90
N SER A 26 0.41 -5.90 -1.92
CA SER A 26 -0.15 -7.25 -2.10
C SER A 26 0.32 -8.18 -0.99
N VAL A 27 -0.59 -8.97 -0.44
CA VAL A 27 -0.23 -10.00 0.55
C VAL A 27 0.82 -10.94 -0.03
N GLY A 28 1.85 -11.23 0.76
CA GLY A 28 2.92 -12.13 0.36
C GLY A 28 3.98 -11.50 -0.55
N ARG A 29 3.90 -10.21 -0.86
CA ARG A 29 4.90 -9.45 -1.63
C ARG A 29 5.46 -8.32 -0.77
N SER A 30 6.63 -7.80 -1.12
CA SER A 30 7.05 -6.48 -0.64
C SER A 30 6.13 -5.40 -1.23
N PRO A 31 6.06 -4.17 -0.70
CA PRO A 31 5.50 -3.05 -1.43
C PRO A 31 6.14 -2.94 -2.82
N GLN A 32 5.35 -2.67 -3.85
CA GLN A 32 5.83 -2.60 -5.22
C GLN A 32 5.47 -1.27 -5.84
N VAL A 33 6.35 -0.73 -6.67
CA VAL A 33 6.02 0.38 -7.56
C VAL A 33 5.91 -0.14 -8.98
N GLU A 34 5.03 0.46 -9.76
CA GLU A 34 5.01 0.25 -11.21
C GLU A 34 5.82 1.34 -11.90
N VAL A 35 6.79 0.92 -12.71
CA VAL A 35 7.62 1.81 -13.52
C VAL A 35 7.65 1.25 -14.94
N SER A 36 7.14 2.02 -15.90
CA SER A 36 7.10 1.62 -17.32
C SER A 36 6.48 0.23 -17.56
N GLY A 37 5.37 -0.07 -16.86
CA GLY A 37 4.66 -1.36 -16.97
C GLY A 37 5.30 -2.53 -16.22
N GLN A 38 6.33 -2.29 -15.40
CA GLN A 38 6.99 -3.33 -14.62
C GLN A 38 6.82 -3.10 -13.12
N LEU A 39 6.41 -4.16 -12.41
CA LEU A 39 6.31 -4.15 -10.96
C LEU A 39 7.68 -4.40 -10.31
N MET A 40 8.20 -3.40 -9.61
CA MET A 40 9.49 -3.46 -8.91
C MET A 40 9.28 -3.47 -7.39
N PRO A 41 9.89 -4.40 -6.63
CA PRO A 41 9.78 -4.41 -5.18
C PRO A 41 10.59 -3.26 -4.55
N VAL A 42 9.98 -2.57 -3.60
CA VAL A 42 10.63 -1.55 -2.77
C VAL A 42 11.11 -2.20 -1.46
N PRO A 43 12.42 -2.25 -1.19
CA PRO A 43 12.96 -2.90 -0.01
C PRO A 43 12.75 -2.04 1.24
N ILE A 44 11.63 -2.25 1.92
CA ILE A 44 11.33 -1.62 3.21
C ILE A 44 11.55 -2.66 4.32
N LYS A 45 12.44 -2.36 5.26
CA LYS A 45 12.79 -3.25 6.37
C LYS A 45 11.55 -3.64 7.18
N GLY A 46 11.31 -4.94 7.36
CA GLY A 46 10.14 -5.47 8.05
C GLY A 46 8.87 -5.53 7.20
N MET A 47 8.97 -5.24 5.91
CA MET A 47 7.91 -5.34 4.92
C MET A 47 8.37 -6.12 3.68
N GLU A 48 9.32 -7.04 3.86
CA GLU A 48 9.81 -7.92 2.79
C GLU A 48 8.69 -8.82 2.25
N ARG A 49 7.74 -9.18 3.12
CA ARG A 49 6.54 -9.95 2.79
C ARG A 49 5.35 -9.45 3.59
N LEU A 50 4.48 -8.66 2.97
CA LEU A 50 3.30 -8.09 3.60
C LEU A 50 2.36 -9.21 4.10
N SER A 51 1.96 -9.13 5.36
CA SER A 51 0.91 -9.97 5.92
C SER A 51 -0.49 -9.43 5.57
N PRO A 52 -1.55 -10.26 5.65
CA PRO A 52 -2.93 -9.78 5.52
C PRO A 52 -3.24 -8.60 6.45
N TYR A 53 -2.76 -8.67 7.70
CA TYR A 53 -2.93 -7.59 8.67
C TYR A 53 -2.21 -6.31 8.25
N GLN A 54 -0.98 -6.39 7.73
CA GLN A 54 -0.27 -5.21 7.24
C GLN A 54 -0.98 -4.56 6.06
N THR A 55 -1.46 -5.35 5.08
CA THR A 55 -2.21 -4.81 3.94
C THR A 55 -3.53 -4.17 4.36
N GLU A 56 -4.24 -4.76 5.33
CA GLU A 56 -5.46 -4.18 5.89
C GLU A 56 -5.17 -2.84 6.58
N MET A 57 -4.15 -2.80 7.44
CA MET A 57 -3.77 -1.56 8.13
C MET A 57 -3.33 -0.47 7.15
N ILE A 58 -2.64 -0.81 6.06
CA ILE A 58 -2.30 0.14 4.99
C ILE A 58 -3.57 0.67 4.32
N ALA A 59 -4.50 -0.20 3.90
CA ALA A 59 -5.75 0.20 3.27
C ALA A 59 -6.58 1.10 4.18
N LEU A 60 -6.76 0.73 5.46
CA LEU A 60 -7.47 1.53 6.45
C LEU A 60 -6.82 2.90 6.68
N SER A 61 -5.47 2.95 6.67
CA SER A 61 -4.73 4.21 6.81
C SER A 61 -4.95 5.12 5.60
N LEU A 62 -4.96 4.57 4.38
CA LEU A 62 -5.20 5.33 3.15
C LEU A 62 -6.64 5.85 3.05
N MET A 63 -7.63 5.09 3.54
CA MET A 63 -9.03 5.53 3.56
C MET A 63 -9.33 6.58 4.64
N ALA A 64 -8.37 6.91 5.51
CA ALA A 64 -8.48 7.95 6.54
C ALA A 64 -9.76 7.85 7.42
N GLN A 65 -10.23 6.63 7.69
CA GLN A 65 -11.47 6.34 8.45
C GLN A 65 -12.77 6.85 7.80
N ASP A 66 -12.76 7.13 6.49
CA ASP A 66 -13.98 7.48 5.76
C ASP A 66 -14.95 6.28 5.70
N ARG A 67 -16.12 6.46 6.32
CA ARG A 67 -17.13 5.39 6.47
C ARG A 67 -17.76 5.00 5.14
N GLU A 68 -17.95 5.93 4.22
CA GLU A 68 -18.55 5.63 2.92
C GLU A 68 -17.56 4.87 2.04
N ILE A 69 -16.28 5.24 2.06
CA ILE A 69 -15.22 4.52 1.34
C ILE A 69 -15.07 3.09 1.88
N MET A 70 -15.04 2.92 3.21
CA MET A 70 -14.98 1.59 3.83
C MET A 70 -16.24 0.75 3.52
N ARG A 71 -17.42 1.36 3.53
CA ARG A 71 -18.67 0.69 3.13
C ARG A 71 -18.60 0.23 1.67
N LYS A 72 -18.08 1.06 0.77
CA LYS A 72 -17.90 0.70 -0.64
C LYS A 72 -16.96 -0.49 -0.79
N LEU A 73 -15.78 -0.42 -0.18
CA LEU A 73 -14.79 -1.51 -0.20
C LEU A 73 -15.38 -2.83 0.30
N THR A 74 -16.12 -2.81 1.41
CA THR A 74 -16.72 -4.03 2.00
C THR A 74 -17.86 -4.63 1.16
N HIS A 75 -18.60 -3.81 0.41
CA HIS A 75 -19.75 -4.27 -0.38
C HIS A 75 -19.39 -4.59 -1.83
N THR A 76 -18.44 -3.87 -2.42
CA THR A 76 -18.10 -3.99 -3.85
C THR A 76 -16.67 -4.48 -4.09
N GLY A 77 -15.83 -4.54 -3.05
CA GLY A 77 -14.42 -4.87 -3.19
C GLY A 77 -13.57 -3.72 -3.77
N SER A 78 -14.13 -2.51 -3.95
CA SER A 78 -13.44 -1.35 -4.50
C SER A 78 -13.83 -0.05 -3.80
N THR A 79 -12.93 0.93 -3.81
CA THR A 79 -13.14 2.28 -3.29
C THR A 79 -13.34 3.33 -4.37
N ASP A 80 -13.17 2.98 -5.65
CA ASP A 80 -13.40 3.84 -6.82
C ASP A 80 -14.87 4.15 -7.01
#